data_AF-A0A967IZU1-F1
#
_entry.id   AF-A0A967IZU1-F1
#
_cell.length_a   1.000
_cell.length_b   1.000
_cell.length_c   1.000
_cell.angle_alpha   90.00
_cell.angle_beta   90.00
_cell.angle_gamma   90.00
#
_symmetry.space_group_name_H-M   'P 1'
#
loop_
_entity.id
_entity.type
_entity.pdbx_description
1 polymer ?
#
loop_
_entity_poly.entity_id
_entity_poly.type
_entity_poly.pdbx_seq_one_letter_code
_entity_poly.pdbx_strand_id
1 'polypeptide(L)'
;MSSDGSVHMERWTATACTRMLPIMVSVVPFGLLLGTIASQAGLTPGEIGLMSATVAPYLRAHSQAANHVALFFLADEVWALAMHRVERGLSLAYLFGLGLPLWLTWVSATVAGALLGNLVRDPSKMGFDFAFSAVFLSLLVAMWRGARPAVPWIASAVVAVIAAAVVTVVLATRTPLVLAAAARHRRRRPPAPPHGLRGYDAASSAASRT
;
A
#
# COMPACT_ATOMS: atom_id res chain seq x y z
N MET A 1 24.63 25.17 -10.91
CA MET A 1 23.47 25.13 -10.00
C MET A 1 22.41 24.24 -10.64
N SER A 2 22.12 23.10 -10.01
CA SER A 2 20.93 22.22 -10.13
C SER A 2 20.29 21.90 -11.50
N SER A 3 20.58 20.72 -12.05
CA SER A 3 19.67 20.00 -12.98
C SER A 3 19.54 18.49 -12.68
N ASP A 4 20.24 17.95 -11.67
CA ASP A 4 20.30 16.51 -11.37
C ASP A 4 19.28 16.04 -10.29
N GLY A 5 18.55 16.98 -9.67
CA GLY A 5 17.60 16.68 -8.59
C GLY A 5 16.25 16.12 -9.06
N SER A 6 15.80 16.47 -10.28
CA SER A 6 14.48 16.08 -10.79
C SER A 6 14.42 14.60 -11.18
N VAL A 7 15.48 14.08 -11.81
CA VAL A 7 15.55 12.68 -12.28
C VAL A 7 15.60 11.70 -11.10
N HIS A 8 16.22 12.08 -9.98
CA HIS A 8 16.18 11.27 -8.76
C HIS A 8 14.79 11.30 -8.11
N MET A 9 14.15 12.47 -7.99
CA MET A 9 12.81 12.62 -7.40
C MET A 9 11.75 11.81 -8.17
N GLU A 10 11.76 11.87 -9.51
CA GLU A 10 10.80 11.19 -10.38
C GLU A 10 10.89 9.65 -10.28
N ARG A 11 12.10 9.12 -10.04
CA ARG A 11 12.31 7.69 -9.80
C ARG A 11 11.79 7.23 -8.43
N TRP A 12 11.88 8.08 -7.40
CA TRP A 12 11.33 7.79 -6.07
C TRP A 12 9.80 7.79 -6.07
N THR A 13 9.17 8.75 -6.73
CA THR A 13 7.70 8.84 -6.83
C THR A 13 7.13 7.67 -7.63
N ALA A 14 7.70 7.37 -8.80
CA ALA A 14 7.26 6.24 -9.63
C ALA A 14 7.39 4.90 -8.87
N THR A 15 8.52 4.69 -8.19
CA THR A 15 8.76 3.46 -7.41
C THR A 15 7.82 3.38 -6.20
N ALA A 16 7.55 4.49 -5.52
CA ALA A 16 6.60 4.54 -4.41
C ALA A 16 5.18 4.19 -4.87
N CYS A 17 4.71 4.78 -5.97
CA CYS A 17 3.40 4.47 -6.55
C CYS A 17 3.28 2.99 -6.92
N THR A 18 4.30 2.40 -7.57
CA THR A 18 4.26 0.98 -7.93
C THR A 18 4.25 0.07 -6.70
N ARG A 19 4.93 0.44 -5.62
CA ARG A 19 4.91 -0.33 -4.35
C ARG A 19 3.62 -0.17 -3.56
N MET A 20 2.91 0.95 -3.75
CA MET A 20 1.61 1.18 -3.12
C MET A 20 0.46 0.46 -3.84
N LEU A 21 0.59 0.15 -5.14
CA LEU A 21 -0.49 -0.47 -5.93
C LEU A 21 -1.13 -1.71 -5.26
N PRO A 22 -0.38 -2.70 -4.74
CA PRO A 22 -0.99 -3.85 -4.07
C PRO A 22 -1.79 -3.46 -2.82
N ILE A 23 -1.29 -2.48 -2.06
CA ILE A 23 -1.96 -1.93 -0.88
C ILE A 23 -3.24 -1.22 -1.31
N MET A 24 -3.20 -0.38 -2.34
CA MET A 24 -4.38 0.35 -2.83
C MET A 24 -5.50 -0.60 -3.29
N VAL A 25 -5.15 -1.64 -4.05
CA VAL A 25 -6.12 -2.66 -4.48
C VAL A 25 -6.77 -3.36 -3.27
N SER A 26 -6.00 -3.58 -2.21
CA SER A 26 -6.51 -4.21 -0.98
C SER A 26 -7.48 -3.33 -0.19
N VAL A 27 -7.42 -2.00 -0.33
CA VAL A 27 -8.29 -1.04 0.38
C VAL A 27 -9.64 -0.87 -0.33
N VAL A 28 -9.77 -1.28 -1.60
CA VAL A 28 -11.00 -1.11 -2.40
C VAL A 28 -12.26 -1.69 -1.73
N PRO A 29 -12.28 -2.93 -1.20
CA PRO A 29 -13.47 -3.48 -0.56
C PRO A 29 -13.92 -2.67 0.67
N PHE A 30 -12.95 -2.14 1.42
CA PHE A 30 -13.20 -1.32 2.60
C PHE A 30 -13.77 0.05 2.21
N GLY A 31 -13.19 0.71 1.20
CA GLY A 31 -13.73 1.94 0.64
C GLY A 31 -15.16 1.79 0.08
N LEU A 32 -15.45 0.65 -0.57
CA LEU A 32 -16.81 0.34 -1.06
C LEU A 32 -17.80 0.17 0.09
N LEU A 33 -17.42 -0.56 1.15
CA LEU A 33 -18.26 -0.72 2.33
C LEU A 33 -18.61 0.64 2.95
N LEU A 34 -17.61 1.44 3.27
CA LEU A 34 -17.81 2.72 3.93
C LEU A 34 -18.56 3.71 3.01
N GLY A 35 -18.27 3.69 1.71
CA GLY A 35 -19.00 4.44 0.70
C GLY A 35 -20.49 4.08 0.64
N THR A 36 -20.85 2.80 0.81
CA THR A 36 -22.28 2.40 0.85
C THR A 36 -22.99 2.93 2.10
N ILE A 37 -22.33 2.92 3.26
CA ILE A 37 -22.88 3.49 4.50
C ILE A 37 -23.04 5.02 4.35
N ALA A 38 -22.05 5.68 3.77
CA ALA A 38 -22.09 7.11 3.50
C ALA A 38 -23.22 7.50 2.52
N SER A 39 -23.39 6.72 1.45
CA SER A 39 -24.47 6.93 0.49
C SER A 39 -25.85 6.72 1.12
N GLN A 40 -25.99 5.76 2.04
CA GLN A 40 -27.22 5.58 2.84
C GLN A 40 -27.50 6.76 3.78
N ALA A 41 -26.45 7.46 4.22
CA ALA A 41 -26.57 8.71 4.99
C ALA A 41 -26.83 9.94 4.09
N GLY A 42 -27.01 9.75 2.77
CA GLY A 42 -27.32 10.83 1.83
C GLY A 42 -26.11 11.65 1.36
N LEU A 43 -24.88 11.18 1.60
CA LEU A 43 -23.66 11.91 1.23
C LEU A 43 -23.30 11.74 -0.24
N THR A 44 -22.83 12.82 -0.86
CA THR A 44 -22.29 12.84 -2.21
C THR A 44 -20.82 12.36 -2.24
N PRO A 45 -20.31 11.84 -3.38
CA PRO A 45 -18.91 11.41 -3.46
C PRO A 45 -17.88 12.48 -3.11
N GLY A 46 -18.16 13.75 -3.42
CA GLY A 46 -17.27 14.86 -3.06
C GLY A 46 -17.19 15.10 -1.55
N GLU A 47 -18.31 14.92 -0.84
CA GLU A 47 -18.38 15.02 0.62
C GLU A 47 -17.66 13.85 1.29
N ILE A 48 -17.74 12.64 0.71
CA ILE A 48 -16.96 11.48 1.17
C ILE A 48 -15.45 11.75 1.07
N GLY A 49 -15.00 12.44 0.02
CA GLY A 49 -13.59 12.86 -0.10
C GLY A 49 -13.15 13.89 0.96
N LEU A 50 -14.09 14.57 1.59
CA LEU A 50 -13.86 15.64 2.56
C LEU A 50 -14.45 15.28 3.94
N MET A 51 -14.23 14.05 4.39
CA MET A 51 -14.81 13.47 5.61
C MET A 51 -14.73 14.42 6.83
N SER A 52 -13.55 14.97 7.14
CA SER A 52 -13.38 15.89 8.27
C SER A 52 -14.17 17.19 8.11
N ALA A 53 -14.32 17.69 6.88
CA ALA A 53 -15.13 18.87 6.59
C ALA A 53 -16.63 18.60 6.75
N THR A 54 -17.11 17.38 6.48
CA THR A 54 -18.51 17.00 6.68
C THR A 54 -18.91 16.92 8.16
N VAL A 55 -17.97 16.60 9.06
CA VAL A 55 -18.24 16.56 10.51
C VAL A 55 -18.19 17.96 11.12
N ALA A 56 -17.39 18.87 10.55
CA ALA A 56 -17.12 20.19 11.11
C ALA A 56 -18.37 21.03 11.45
N PRO A 57 -19.45 21.09 10.63
CA PRO A 57 -20.67 21.82 10.98
C PRO A 57 -21.30 21.34 12.29
N TYR A 58 -21.26 20.04 12.58
CA TYR A 58 -21.86 19.43 13.76
C TYR A 58 -21.04 19.65 15.04
N LEU A 59 -19.78 20.07 14.91
CA LEU A 59 -18.88 20.37 16.01
C LEU A 59 -18.85 21.86 16.39
N ARG A 60 -19.48 22.74 15.60
CA ARG A 60 -19.44 24.20 15.82
C ARG A 60 -20.02 24.66 17.16
N ALA A 61 -20.92 23.87 17.75
CA ALA A 61 -21.53 24.16 19.04
C ALA A 61 -20.60 23.89 20.24
N HIS A 62 -19.40 23.35 20.02
CA HIS A 62 -18.47 22.95 21.07
C HIS A 62 -17.19 23.78 21.07
N SER A 63 -16.45 23.73 22.19
CA SER A 63 -15.18 24.45 22.32
C SER A 63 -14.15 23.97 21.29
N GLN A 64 -13.30 24.88 20.81
CA GLN A 64 -12.28 24.55 19.80
C GLN A 64 -11.29 23.47 20.28
N ALA A 65 -10.94 23.46 21.56
CA ALA A 65 -10.10 22.42 22.14
C ALA A 65 -10.77 21.04 22.03
N ALA A 66 -12.05 20.93 22.39
CA ALA A 66 -12.78 19.67 22.29
C ALA A 66 -12.91 19.19 20.84
N ASN A 67 -13.08 20.11 19.89
CA ASN A 67 -13.15 19.80 18.47
C ASN A 67 -11.83 19.24 17.93
N HIS A 68 -10.70 19.84 18.27
CA HIS A 68 -9.39 19.31 17.86
C HIS A 68 -9.15 17.91 18.40
N VAL A 69 -9.50 17.67 19.67
CA VAL A 69 -9.35 16.33 20.25
C VAL A 69 -10.30 15.33 19.58
N ALA A 70 -11.55 15.71 19.31
CA ALA A 70 -12.48 14.82 18.59
C ALA A 70 -12.00 14.52 17.16
N LEU A 71 -11.45 15.51 16.46
CA LEU A 71 -10.90 15.36 15.12
C LEU A 71 -9.61 14.52 15.10
N PHE A 72 -8.81 14.54 16.17
CA PHE A 72 -7.65 13.65 16.32
C PHE A 72 -8.06 12.17 16.32
N PHE A 73 -9.22 11.84 16.90
CA PHE A 73 -9.75 10.48 16.93
C PHE A 73 -10.66 10.13 15.73
N LEU A 74 -10.78 11.03 14.75
CA LEU A 74 -11.62 10.80 13.58
C LEU A 74 -10.94 9.83 12.61
N ALA A 75 -11.41 8.59 12.61
CA ALA A 75 -11.14 7.58 11.59
C ALA A 75 -12.36 7.40 10.68
N ASP A 76 -12.20 6.70 9.58
CA ASP A 76 -13.25 6.50 8.59
C ASP A 76 -14.41 5.62 9.08
N GLU A 77 -14.16 4.62 9.94
CA GLU A 77 -15.22 3.92 10.67
C GLU A 77 -15.95 4.83 11.67
N VAL A 78 -15.23 5.71 12.37
CA VAL A 78 -15.80 6.65 13.34
C VAL A 78 -16.68 7.66 12.60
N TRP A 79 -16.20 8.16 11.46
CA TRP A 79 -16.95 9.04 10.59
C TRP A 79 -18.20 8.37 10.03
N ALA A 80 -18.10 7.14 9.51
CA ALA A 80 -19.23 6.46 8.90
C ALA A 80 -20.34 6.22 9.94
N LEU A 81 -19.98 5.81 11.15
CA LEU A 81 -20.91 5.63 12.27
C LEU A 81 -21.44 6.96 12.83
N ALA A 82 -20.67 8.04 12.73
CA ALA A 82 -21.13 9.39 13.06
C ALA A 82 -22.17 9.89 12.07
N MET A 83 -21.90 9.79 10.77
CA MET A 83 -22.83 10.20 9.71
C MET A 83 -24.11 9.38 9.72
N HIS A 84 -24.04 8.09 10.03
CA HIS A 84 -25.25 7.26 10.22
C HIS A 84 -26.12 7.69 11.42
N ARG A 85 -25.56 8.40 12.41
CA ARG A 85 -26.28 8.88 13.59
C ARG A 85 -26.67 10.36 13.50
N VAL A 86 -26.24 11.07 12.47
CA VAL A 86 -26.30 12.54 12.42
C VAL A 86 -27.70 13.09 12.61
N GLU A 87 -28.72 12.44 12.05
CA GLU A 87 -30.14 12.80 12.18
C GLU A 87 -30.66 12.71 13.62
N ARG A 88 -30.03 11.89 14.47
CA ARG A 88 -30.37 11.71 15.90
C ARG A 88 -29.57 12.65 16.81
N GLY A 89 -28.74 13.52 16.23
CA GLY A 89 -27.82 14.39 16.94
C GLY A 89 -26.47 13.72 17.20
N LEU A 90 -25.40 14.47 16.92
CA LEU A 90 -24.03 14.11 17.27
C LEU A 90 -23.63 14.78 18.58
N SER A 91 -22.98 14.01 19.45
CA SER A 91 -22.35 14.53 20.66
C SER A 91 -20.87 14.17 20.67
N LEU A 92 -20.05 14.99 21.32
CA LEU A 92 -18.64 14.68 21.55
C LEU A 92 -18.48 13.33 22.26
N ALA A 93 -19.32 13.05 23.25
CA ALA A 93 -19.27 11.78 23.98
C ALA A 93 -19.44 10.56 23.05
N TYR A 94 -20.30 10.66 22.04
CA TYR A 94 -20.45 9.60 21.05
C TYR A 94 -19.20 9.45 20.17
N LEU A 95 -18.64 10.56 19.68
CA LEU A 95 -17.40 10.53 18.88
C LEU A 95 -16.22 9.97 19.67
N PHE A 96 -16.07 10.39 20.93
CA PHE A 96 -15.07 9.83 21.84
C PHE A 96 -15.31 8.36 22.16
N GLY A 97 -16.57 7.97 22.37
CA GLY A 97 -16.96 6.58 22.61
C GLY A 97 -16.64 5.64 21.44
N LEU A 98 -16.63 6.17 20.21
CA LEU A 98 -16.19 5.43 19.02
C LEU A 98 -14.67 5.45 18.86
N GLY A 99 -14.06 6.64 18.92
CA GLY A 99 -12.65 6.85 18.55
C GLY A 99 -11.64 6.43 19.60
N LEU A 100 -11.92 6.58 20.90
CA LEU A 100 -10.97 6.25 21.95
C LEU A 100 -10.69 4.75 22.05
N PRO A 101 -11.69 3.84 22.08
CA PRO A 101 -11.43 2.40 22.14
C PRO A 101 -10.67 1.90 20.90
N LEU A 102 -11.02 2.45 19.74
CA LEU A 102 -10.34 2.17 18.47
C LEU A 102 -8.85 2.58 18.55
N TRP A 103 -8.57 3.80 18.96
CA TRP A 103 -7.20 4.30 19.10
C TRP A 103 -6.40 3.51 20.14
N LEU A 104 -7.00 3.18 21.28
CA LEU A 104 -6.34 2.34 22.29
C LEU A 104 -6.02 0.95 21.75
N THR A 105 -6.94 0.35 20.99
CA THR A 105 -6.70 -0.95 20.33
C THR A 105 -5.54 -0.85 19.35
N TRP A 106 -5.52 0.21 18.52
CA TRP A 106 -4.44 0.48 17.57
C TRP A 106 -3.08 0.61 18.26
N VAL A 107 -2.98 1.47 19.28
CA VAL A 107 -1.73 1.70 20.00
C VAL A 107 -1.27 0.44 20.72
N SER A 108 -2.18 -0.26 21.38
CA SER A 108 -1.86 -1.49 22.12
C SER A 108 -1.38 -2.59 21.17
N ALA A 109 -2.04 -2.78 20.03
CA ALA A 109 -1.62 -3.74 19.02
C ALA A 109 -0.27 -3.38 18.41
N THR A 110 0.00 -2.09 18.18
CA THR A 110 1.28 -1.62 17.64
C THR A 110 2.42 -1.86 18.64
N VAL A 111 2.21 -1.51 19.92
CA VAL A 111 3.19 -1.75 20.97
C VAL A 111 3.43 -3.24 21.15
N ALA A 112 2.37 -4.05 21.24
CA ALA A 112 2.47 -5.49 21.33
C ALA A 112 3.23 -6.08 20.15
N GLY A 113 2.92 -5.67 18.92
CA GLY A 113 3.62 -6.09 17.71
C GLY A 113 5.10 -5.70 17.71
N ALA A 114 5.43 -4.49 18.17
CA ALA A 114 6.81 -4.03 18.30
C ALA A 114 7.60 -4.83 19.34
N LEU A 115 6.99 -5.11 20.50
CA LEU A 115 7.60 -5.91 21.56
C LEU A 115 7.81 -7.37 21.14
N LEU A 116 6.80 -7.97 20.50
CA LEU A 116 6.86 -9.34 20.00
C LEU A 116 7.77 -9.49 18.79
N GLY A 117 7.98 -8.42 18.01
CA GLY A 117 8.89 -8.40 16.86
C GLY A 117 10.33 -8.77 17.23
N ASN A 118 10.77 -8.41 18.44
CA ASN A 118 12.10 -8.78 18.95
C ASN A 118 12.26 -10.29 19.20
N LEU A 119 11.16 -11.04 19.29
CA LEU A 119 11.17 -12.50 19.43
C LEU A 119 11.28 -13.21 18.06
N VAL A 120 10.97 -12.52 16.97
CA VAL A 120 10.95 -13.07 15.61
C VAL A 120 12.34 -12.97 14.98
N ARG A 121 13.13 -14.04 15.07
CA ARG A 121 14.49 -14.10 14.51
C ARG A 121 14.53 -14.12 12.97
N ASP A 122 13.55 -14.78 12.34
CA ASP A 122 13.47 -14.89 10.88
C ASP A 122 11.99 -14.81 10.43
N PRO A 123 11.47 -13.60 10.18
CA PRO A 123 10.06 -13.38 9.84
C PRO A 123 9.60 -14.13 8.58
N SER A 124 10.49 -14.26 7.60
CA SER A 124 10.20 -14.88 6.31
C SER A 124 9.83 -16.36 6.44
N LYS A 125 10.49 -17.09 7.34
CA LYS A 125 10.21 -18.51 7.59
C LYS A 125 8.96 -18.76 8.42
N MET A 126 8.51 -17.75 9.16
CA MET A 126 7.32 -17.84 10.03
C MET A 126 6.03 -17.45 9.31
N GLY A 127 6.09 -17.17 8.00
CA GLY A 127 4.91 -16.81 7.21
C GLY A 127 4.42 -15.39 7.44
N PHE A 128 5.23 -14.50 8.05
CA PHE A 128 4.87 -13.09 8.20
C PHE A 128 4.70 -12.38 6.85
N ASP A 129 5.31 -12.90 5.78
CA ASP A 129 5.09 -12.42 4.42
C ASP A 129 3.61 -12.56 3.97
N PHE A 130 2.85 -13.47 4.61
CA PHE A 130 1.41 -13.64 4.40
C PHE A 130 0.55 -12.89 5.43
N ALA A 131 1.13 -12.27 6.46
CA ALA A 131 0.38 -11.62 7.54
C ALA A 131 -0.59 -10.55 7.01
N PHE A 132 -0.16 -9.77 6.01
CA PHE A 132 -1.01 -8.78 5.36
C PHE A 132 -2.25 -9.42 4.73
N SER A 133 -2.07 -10.47 3.92
CA SER A 133 -3.16 -11.23 3.30
C SER A 133 -4.08 -11.90 4.33
N ALA A 134 -3.53 -12.42 5.43
CA ALA A 134 -4.29 -13.05 6.50
C ALA A 134 -5.22 -12.05 7.21
N VAL A 135 -4.78 -10.80 7.43
CA VAL A 135 -5.63 -9.74 7.98
C VAL A 135 -6.84 -9.49 7.07
N PHE A 136 -6.67 -9.43 5.75
CA PHE A 136 -7.82 -9.28 4.84
C PHE A 136 -8.77 -10.47 4.88
N LEU A 137 -8.24 -11.68 4.94
CA LEU A 137 -9.07 -12.87 5.07
C LEU A 137 -9.89 -12.83 6.37
N SER A 138 -9.27 -12.37 7.47
CA SER A 138 -9.97 -12.21 8.75
C SER A 138 -11.08 -11.15 8.68
N LEU A 139 -10.85 -10.04 7.96
CA LEU A 139 -11.86 -9.00 7.74
C LEU A 139 -13.02 -9.50 6.88
N LEU A 140 -12.73 -10.26 5.82
CA LEU A 140 -13.78 -10.89 4.99
C LEU A 140 -14.67 -11.79 5.84
N VAL A 141 -14.09 -12.63 6.70
CA VAL A 141 -14.86 -13.46 7.64
C VAL A 141 -15.70 -12.60 8.59
N ALA A 142 -15.13 -11.54 9.16
CA ALA A 142 -15.84 -10.63 10.07
C ALA A 142 -17.00 -9.89 9.38
N MET A 143 -16.90 -9.66 8.07
CA MET A 143 -17.94 -9.01 7.26
C MET A 143 -18.98 -9.97 6.70
N TRP A 144 -18.92 -11.28 7.01
CA TRP A 144 -19.87 -12.27 6.52
C TRP A 144 -21.28 -12.05 7.12
N ARG A 145 -22.20 -11.52 6.33
CA ARG A 145 -23.60 -11.27 6.70
C ARG A 145 -24.59 -12.33 6.17
N GLY A 146 -24.11 -13.52 5.80
CA GLY A 146 -24.94 -14.65 5.36
C GLY A 146 -24.62 -15.17 3.95
N ALA A 147 -25.27 -16.25 3.53
CA ALA A 147 -24.95 -16.97 2.30
C ALA A 147 -25.38 -16.27 0.99
N ARG A 148 -26.32 -15.32 1.04
CA ARG A 148 -26.85 -14.61 -0.14
C ARG A 148 -25.82 -13.72 -0.86
N PRO A 149 -24.93 -12.99 -0.18
CA PRO A 149 -23.82 -12.26 -0.82
C PRO A 149 -22.56 -13.09 -1.13
N ALA A 150 -22.60 -14.44 -1.11
CA ALA A 150 -21.42 -15.26 -1.41
C ALA A 150 -21.01 -15.28 -2.90
N VAL A 151 -21.93 -14.90 -3.81
CA VAL A 151 -21.71 -14.97 -5.27
C VAL A 151 -20.58 -14.05 -5.74
N PRO A 152 -20.51 -12.76 -5.34
CA PRO A 152 -19.36 -11.91 -5.64
C PRO A 152 -18.04 -12.45 -5.07
N TRP A 153 -18.07 -13.14 -3.92
CA TRP A 153 -16.85 -13.62 -3.27
C TRP A 153 -16.24 -14.81 -4.01
N ILE A 154 -17.10 -15.73 -4.46
CA ILE A 154 -16.69 -16.87 -5.29
C ILE A 154 -16.16 -16.33 -6.63
N ALA A 155 -16.84 -15.35 -7.24
CA ALA A 155 -16.37 -14.72 -8.47
C ALA A 155 -14.99 -14.06 -8.28
N SER A 156 -14.78 -13.29 -7.21
CA SER A 156 -13.49 -12.69 -6.90
C SER A 156 -12.40 -13.72 -6.62
N ALA A 157 -12.72 -14.81 -5.90
CA ALA A 157 -11.77 -15.90 -5.65
C ALA A 157 -11.34 -16.60 -6.95
N VAL A 158 -12.28 -16.87 -7.85
CA VAL A 158 -12.01 -17.45 -9.18
C VAL A 158 -11.13 -16.52 -10.00
N VAL A 159 -11.45 -15.22 -10.05
CA VAL A 159 -10.64 -14.22 -10.75
C VAL A 159 -9.23 -14.12 -10.18
N ALA A 160 -9.08 -14.14 -8.85
CA ALA A 160 -7.78 -14.11 -8.19
C ALA A 160 -6.93 -15.36 -8.53
N VAL A 161 -7.53 -16.55 -8.54
CA VAL A 161 -6.85 -17.80 -8.94
C VAL A 161 -6.42 -17.75 -10.40
N ILE A 162 -7.29 -17.28 -11.29
CA ILE A 162 -6.96 -17.12 -12.71
C ILE A 162 -5.83 -16.11 -12.89
N ALA A 163 -5.90 -14.96 -12.23
CA ALA A 163 -4.86 -13.94 -12.30
C ALA A 163 -3.50 -14.47 -11.78
N ALA A 164 -3.51 -15.19 -10.65
CA ALA A 164 -2.31 -15.81 -10.10
C ALA A 164 -1.71 -16.86 -11.06
N ALA A 165 -2.56 -17.69 -11.67
CA ALA A 165 -2.13 -18.67 -12.67
C ALA A 165 -1.52 -18.00 -13.91
N VAL A 166 -2.17 -16.96 -14.44
CA VAL A 166 -1.68 -16.19 -15.60
C VAL A 166 -0.35 -15.51 -15.29
N VAL A 167 -0.24 -14.84 -14.13
CA VAL A 167 1.01 -14.18 -13.70
C VAL A 167 2.14 -15.19 -13.58
N THR A 168 1.87 -16.36 -12.98
CA THR A 168 2.85 -17.44 -12.83
C THR A 168 3.31 -17.97 -14.19
N VAL A 169 2.38 -18.22 -15.12
CA VAL A 169 2.69 -18.67 -16.48
C VAL A 169 3.49 -17.63 -17.26
N VAL A 170 3.12 -16.35 -17.18
CA VAL A 170 3.82 -15.25 -17.88
C VAL A 170 5.25 -15.07 -17.33
N LEU A 171 5.42 -15.10 -16.01
CA LEU A 171 6.73 -14.99 -15.37
C LEU A 171 7.62 -16.19 -15.67
N ALA A 172 7.08 -17.42 -15.65
CA ALA A 172 7.79 -18.65 -15.98
C ALA A 172 8.21 -18.71 -17.46
N THR A 173 7.39 -18.16 -18.36
CA THR A 173 7.69 -18.14 -19.81
C THR A 173 8.76 -17.09 -20.16
N ARG A 174 8.80 -15.96 -19.43
CA ARG A 174 9.71 -14.83 -19.76
C ARG A 174 11.10 -14.92 -19.11
N THR A 175 11.24 -15.59 -17.97
CA THR A 175 12.53 -15.75 -17.27
C THR A 175 13.62 -16.46 -18.10
N PRO A 176 13.37 -17.58 -18.80
CA PRO A 176 14.42 -18.25 -19.59
C PRO A 176 14.85 -17.42 -20.81
N LEU A 177 13.96 -16.62 -21.40
CA LEU A 177 14.27 -15.74 -22.53
C LEU A 177 15.19 -14.57 -22.12
N VAL A 178 14.91 -13.95 -20.97
CA VAL A 178 15.74 -12.86 -20.43
C VAL A 178 17.11 -13.38 -20.00
N LEU A 179 17.17 -14.55 -19.36
CA LEU A 179 18.43 -15.20 -19.00
C LEU A 179 19.23 -15.63 -20.23
N ALA A 180 18.58 -16.16 -21.28
CA ALA A 180 19.23 -16.51 -22.54
C ALA A 180 19.71 -15.27 -23.33
N ALA A 181 19.00 -14.15 -23.25
CA ALA A 181 19.43 -12.88 -23.85
C ALA A 181 20.63 -12.29 -23.09
N ALA A 182 20.59 -12.30 -21.75
CA ALA A 182 21.69 -11.84 -20.90
C ALA A 182 22.95 -12.72 -21.05
N ALA A 183 22.79 -14.04 -21.16
CA ALA A 183 23.89 -14.98 -21.41
C ALA A 183 24.51 -14.78 -22.80
N ARG A 184 23.69 -14.54 -23.83
CA ARG A 184 24.16 -14.20 -25.19
C ARG A 184 24.93 -12.88 -25.24
N HIS A 185 24.48 -11.88 -24.49
CA HIS A 185 25.19 -10.60 -24.37
C HIS A 185 26.54 -10.75 -23.65
N ARG A 186 26.63 -11.58 -22.60
CA ARG A 186 27.92 -11.88 -21.93
C ARG A 186 28.92 -12.60 -22.83
N ARG A 187 28.47 -13.53 -23.69
CA ARG A 187 29.35 -14.24 -24.64
C ARG A 187 29.89 -13.38 -25.77
N ARG A 188 29.21 -12.27 -26.11
CA ARG A 188 29.66 -11.33 -27.14
C ARG A 188 30.64 -10.27 -26.63
N ARG A 189 30.92 -10.20 -25.32
CA ARG A 189 31.96 -9.30 -24.81
C ARG A 189 33.34 -9.87 -25.20
N PRO A 190 34.16 -9.14 -25.97
CA PRO A 190 35.51 -9.59 -26.28
C PRO A 190 36.32 -9.73 -24.98
N PRO A 191 37.26 -10.68 -24.90
CA PRO A 191 38.13 -10.84 -23.75
C PRO A 191 38.88 -9.52 -23.50
N ALA A 192 39.02 -9.14 -22.23
CA ALA A 192 39.79 -7.96 -21.87
C ALA A 192 41.23 -8.11 -22.40
N PRO A 193 41.81 -7.09 -23.05
CA PRO A 193 43.16 -7.18 -23.56
C PRO A 193 44.13 -7.43 -22.38
N PRO A 194 45.17 -8.26 -22.56
CA PRO A 194 46.13 -8.55 -21.51
C PRO A 194 46.80 -7.24 -21.05
N HIS A 195 46.98 -7.10 -19.74
CA HIS A 195 47.49 -5.90 -19.07
C HIS A 195 48.94 -5.49 -19.43
N GLY A 196 49.51 -5.96 -20.54
CA GLY A 196 50.89 -5.71 -20.96
C GLY A 196 51.09 -4.90 -22.25
N LEU A 197 50.02 -4.57 -23.02
CA LEU A 197 50.20 -4.00 -24.37
C LEU A 197 50.09 -2.46 -24.46
N ARG A 198 49.85 -1.74 -23.35
CA ARG A 198 49.81 -0.26 -23.37
C ARG A 198 51.18 0.41 -23.54
N GLY A 199 52.28 -0.32 -23.35
CA GLY A 199 53.64 0.23 -23.45
C GLY A 199 54.23 0.22 -24.87
N TYR A 200 53.79 -0.69 -25.75
CA TYR A 200 54.41 -0.89 -27.07
C TYR A 200 53.90 0.10 -28.13
N ASP A 201 52.62 0.47 -28.09
CA ASP A 201 52.03 1.36 -29.11
C ASP A 201 52.45 2.83 -28.93
N ALA A 202 52.77 3.25 -27.70
CA ALA A 202 53.30 4.59 -27.43
C ALA A 202 54.73 4.75 -27.97
N ALA A 203 55.54 3.69 -27.94
CA ALA A 203 56.91 3.71 -28.45
C ALA A 203 56.97 3.67 -29.99
N SER A 204 56.06 2.95 -30.66
CA SER A 204 56.03 2.89 -32.13
C SER A 204 55.51 4.16 -32.79
N SER A 205 54.59 4.90 -32.13
CA SER A 205 54.07 6.19 -32.64
C SER A 205 55.08 7.36 -32.52
N ALA A 206 56.09 7.23 -31.65
CA ALA A 206 57.16 8.22 -31.50
C ALA A 206 58.28 8.03 -32.54
N ALA A 207 58.55 6.78 -32.96
CA ALA A 207 59.62 6.47 -33.91
C ALA A 207 59.29 6.79 -35.38
N SER A 208 58.02 7.01 -35.72
CA SER A 208 57.59 7.37 -37.09
C SER A 208 57.48 8.89 -37.33
N ARG A 209 57.96 9.72 -36.38
CA ARG A 209 57.87 11.18 -36.41
C ARG A 209 59.22 11.91 -36.40
N THR A 210 60.31 11.21 -36.71
CA THR A 210 61.67 11.77 -36.90
C THR A 210 62.17 11.49 -38.29
#